data_AF-A0A0A0A5R7-F1
#
_entry.id   AF-A0A0A0A5R7-F1
#
_cell.length_a   1.000
_cell.length_b   1.000
_cell.length_c   1.000
_cell.angle_alpha   90.00
_cell.angle_beta   90.00
_cell.angle_gamma   90.00
#
_symmetry.space_group_name_H-M   'P 1'
#
loop_
_entity.id
_entity.type
_entity.pdbx_description
1 polymer ?
#
loop_
_entity_poly.entity_id
_entity_poly.type
_entity_poly.pdbx_seq_one_letter_code
_entity_poly.pdbx_strand_id
1 'polypeptide(L)'
;EDELSLLVIVIDTNPIWWGKKAQGEAEFTLSKCIDAVMVLGNSHLFMNRTNKLAVIASHTQGSRFLYPGKCWAFADLFGDGSSSVESNCSGSKDGKYELLTAINDAIAEEIKDLMTKTDMRGQQTETLLAGSLAKALCCILLITESSKSLSHREMKSRILVIKAAEDSALQYMNFMNVIFAAQKQSILIDACVLDSDSGLLQQACDITGGIYLKVPHMPSLLQYLLWVFLPDQEQRSQLVLPPPIHVDYRAACFCHRNLIEIGYVCSVCLSIFCNFSPICSTCETAFKISLPPVMKAKKKKLKLA
;
A
#
# COMPACT_ATOMS: atom_id res chain seq x y z
N GLU A 1 -3.03 24.50 -17.36
CA GLU A 1 -2.93 25.11 -16.03
C GLU A 1 -2.13 24.14 -15.17
N ASP A 2 -1.12 24.60 -14.42
CA ASP A 2 -0.22 23.69 -13.72
C ASP A 2 -0.95 23.02 -12.55
N GLU A 3 -1.49 21.83 -12.81
CA GLU A 3 -2.06 20.95 -11.82
C GLU A 3 -1.00 20.55 -10.80
N LEU A 4 -1.39 20.49 -9.53
CA LEU A 4 -0.54 20.00 -8.46
C LEU A 4 -0.63 18.47 -8.47
N SER A 5 0.47 17.78 -8.75
CA SER A 5 0.57 16.33 -8.59
C SER A 5 1.26 15.98 -7.28
N LEU A 6 0.67 15.08 -6.49
CA LEU A 6 1.26 14.50 -5.29
C LEU A 6 1.47 13.01 -5.49
N LEU A 7 2.74 12.61 -5.44
CA LEU A 7 3.12 11.20 -5.42
C LEU A 7 3.46 10.78 -3.99
N VAL A 8 2.73 9.79 -3.48
CA VAL A 8 3.05 9.15 -2.20
C VAL A 8 3.62 7.76 -2.47
N ILE A 9 4.87 7.53 -2.06
CA ILE A 9 5.54 6.24 -2.22
C ILE A 9 5.55 5.52 -0.87
N VAL A 10 4.99 4.31 -0.84
CA VAL A 10 5.02 3.41 0.30
C VAL A 10 6.01 2.29 0.01
N ILE A 11 7.09 2.22 0.79
CA ILE A 11 8.16 1.24 0.63
C ILE A 11 8.05 0.19 1.73
N ASP A 12 8.03 -1.08 1.35
CA ASP A 12 8.15 -2.18 2.30
C ASP A 12 9.60 -2.38 2.77
N THR A 13 9.84 -2.10 4.05
CA THR A 13 11.16 -2.20 4.69
C THR A 13 11.22 -3.38 5.66
N ASN A 14 10.60 -4.53 5.34
CA ASN A 14 10.66 -5.71 6.21
C ASN A 14 12.11 -6.24 6.40
N PRO A 15 12.71 -6.11 7.59
CA PRO A 15 14.11 -6.51 7.82
C PRO A 15 14.32 -8.02 7.66
N ILE A 16 13.28 -8.83 7.91
CA ILE A 16 13.37 -10.29 7.80
C ILE A 16 13.51 -10.71 6.34
N TRP A 17 12.67 -10.15 5.46
CA TRP A 17 12.71 -10.48 4.04
C TRP A 17 13.98 -9.94 3.39
N TRP A 18 14.34 -8.69 3.67
CA TRP A 18 15.58 -8.09 3.17
C TRP A 18 16.83 -8.80 3.71
N GLY A 19 16.81 -9.28 4.94
CA GLY A 19 17.89 -10.10 5.52
C GLY A 19 18.03 -11.46 4.85
N LYS A 20 16.91 -12.16 4.57
CA LYS A 20 16.92 -13.43 3.81
C LYS A 20 17.45 -13.22 2.39
N LYS A 21 17.01 -12.16 1.71
CA LYS A 21 17.48 -11.83 0.35
C LYS A 21 18.97 -11.52 0.31
N ALA A 22 19.48 -10.76 1.28
CA ALA A 22 20.91 -10.46 1.38
C ALA A 22 21.78 -11.72 1.55
N GLN A 23 21.24 -12.79 2.15
CA GLN A 23 21.94 -14.08 2.31
C GLN A 23 21.86 -14.99 1.07
N GLY A 24 20.76 -14.91 0.30
CA GLY A 24 20.51 -15.79 -0.84
C GLY A 24 21.03 -15.25 -2.18
N GLU A 25 20.70 -13.99 -2.52
CA GLU A 25 20.98 -13.38 -3.82
C GLU A 25 21.60 -11.99 -3.61
N ALA A 26 22.92 -11.90 -3.70
CA ALA A 26 23.67 -10.66 -3.41
C ALA A 26 23.48 -9.54 -4.44
N GLU A 27 22.75 -9.78 -5.53
CA GLU A 27 22.62 -8.79 -6.62
C GLU A 27 21.69 -7.63 -6.27
N PHE A 28 20.66 -7.85 -5.44
CA PHE A 28 19.67 -6.84 -5.11
C PHE A 28 19.53 -6.65 -3.59
N THR A 29 20.03 -5.53 -3.11
CA THR A 29 19.99 -5.13 -1.71
C THR A 29 18.93 -4.06 -1.47
N LEU A 30 18.52 -3.88 -0.21
CA LEU A 30 17.64 -2.80 0.18
C LEU A 30 18.19 -1.43 -0.22
N SER A 31 19.51 -1.20 -0.12
CA SER A 31 20.13 0.05 -0.55
C SER A 31 19.86 0.35 -2.03
N LYS A 32 20.06 -0.63 -2.92
CA LYS A 32 19.76 -0.47 -4.35
C LYS A 32 18.28 -0.22 -4.62
N CYS A 33 17.39 -0.83 -3.83
CA CYS A 33 15.96 -0.58 -3.90
C CYS A 33 15.64 0.88 -3.54
N ILE A 34 16.17 1.37 -2.42
CA ILE A 34 15.97 2.76 -1.99
C ILE A 34 16.57 3.73 -3.00
N ASP A 35 17.75 3.45 -3.54
CA ASP A 35 18.38 4.27 -4.59
C ASP A 35 17.48 4.38 -5.81
N ALA A 36 16.90 3.26 -6.27
CA ALA A 36 15.95 3.28 -7.38
C ALA A 36 14.69 4.10 -7.07
N VAL A 37 14.19 4.03 -5.83
CA VAL A 37 13.02 4.81 -5.38
C VAL A 37 13.35 6.30 -5.24
N MET A 38 14.54 6.64 -4.76
CA MET A 38 15.03 8.03 -4.71
C MET A 38 15.13 8.61 -6.13
N VAL A 39 15.68 7.86 -7.08
CA VAL A 39 15.73 8.27 -8.49
C VAL A 39 14.33 8.46 -9.06
N LEU A 40 13.36 7.59 -8.73
CA LEU A 40 11.96 7.76 -9.14
C LEU A 40 11.35 9.03 -8.54
N GLY A 41 11.52 9.27 -7.24
CA GLY A 41 11.02 10.46 -6.56
C GLY A 41 11.60 11.74 -7.16
N ASN A 42 12.91 11.75 -7.40
CA ASN A 42 13.60 12.86 -8.05
C ASN A 42 13.10 13.06 -9.49
N SER A 43 12.88 11.99 -10.24
CA SER A 43 12.30 12.05 -11.59
C SER A 43 10.89 12.67 -11.58
N HIS A 44 10.06 12.34 -10.60
CA HIS A 44 8.74 12.95 -10.44
C HIS A 44 8.82 14.45 -10.14
N LEU A 45 9.76 14.87 -9.27
CA LEU A 45 10.01 16.29 -8.98
C LEU A 45 10.57 17.05 -10.19
N PHE A 46 11.30 16.37 -11.09
CA PHE A 46 11.79 16.99 -12.33
C PHE A 46 10.71 17.24 -13.37
N MET A 47 9.60 16.48 -13.38
CA MET A 47 8.54 16.64 -14.37
C MET A 47 7.82 17.97 -14.24
N ASN A 48 7.52 18.40 -13.01
CA ASN A 48 6.86 19.67 -12.77
C ASN A 48 7.31 20.27 -11.42
N ARG A 49 7.47 21.60 -11.38
CA ARG A 49 7.90 22.33 -10.18
C ARG A 49 6.86 22.34 -9.07
N THR A 50 5.60 22.14 -9.41
CA THR A 50 4.49 22.05 -8.45
C THR A 50 4.37 20.65 -7.83
N ASN A 51 5.11 19.66 -8.34
CA ASN A 51 4.99 18.30 -7.85
C ASN A 51 5.49 18.19 -6.41
N LYS A 52 4.73 17.45 -5.61
CA LYS A 52 5.09 17.12 -4.23
C LYS A 52 5.31 15.63 -4.10
N LEU A 53 6.24 15.27 -3.23
CA LEU A 53 6.58 13.89 -2.93
C LEU A 53 6.34 13.63 -1.45
N ALA A 54 5.84 12.44 -1.11
CA ALA A 54 5.88 11.92 0.25
C ALA A 54 6.37 10.47 0.20
N VAL A 55 7.23 10.08 1.13
CA VAL A 55 7.78 8.72 1.18
C VAL A 55 7.55 8.14 2.57
N ILE A 56 6.95 6.95 2.61
CA ILE A 56 6.58 6.24 3.84
C ILE A 56 7.25 4.87 3.82
N ALA A 57 7.95 4.53 4.90
CA ALA A 57 8.44 3.18 5.15
C ALA A 57 7.42 2.38 5.95
N SER A 58 7.11 1.18 5.47
CA SER A 58 6.33 0.16 6.15
C SER A 58 7.27 -0.82 6.82
N HIS A 59 7.48 -0.66 8.12
CA HIS A 59 8.30 -1.55 8.94
C HIS A 59 7.41 -2.50 9.77
N THR A 60 7.99 -3.58 10.31
CA THR A 60 7.25 -4.58 11.12
C THR A 60 6.69 -3.98 12.41
N GLN A 61 7.45 -3.08 13.05
CA GLN A 61 7.06 -2.42 14.30
C GLN A 61 6.12 -1.21 14.08
N GLY A 62 6.01 -0.69 12.86
CA GLY A 62 5.22 0.50 12.58
C GLY A 62 5.54 1.14 11.22
N SER A 63 4.72 2.10 10.82
CA SER A 63 4.97 2.92 9.63
C SER A 63 5.61 4.25 10.00
N ARG A 64 6.63 4.71 9.27
CA ARG A 64 7.32 5.98 9.53
C ARG A 64 7.44 6.78 8.23
N PHE A 65 7.27 8.09 8.31
CA PHE A 65 7.53 8.98 7.18
C PHE A 65 9.04 9.15 7.03
N LEU A 66 9.55 8.82 5.84
CA LEU A 66 10.94 9.06 5.44
C LEU A 66 11.09 10.50 4.93
N TYR A 67 10.12 10.95 4.15
CA TYR A 67 10.03 12.32 3.65
C TYR A 67 8.56 12.78 3.75
N PRO A 68 8.25 13.94 4.34
CA PRO A 68 9.11 15.05 4.82
C PRO A 68 9.79 14.84 6.21
N GLY A 69 9.92 13.60 6.67
CA GLY A 69 10.58 13.28 7.95
C GLY A 69 9.69 13.49 9.19
N LYS A 70 10.26 13.31 10.38
CA LYS A 70 9.55 13.40 11.68
C LYS A 70 9.09 14.81 12.04
N CYS A 71 9.82 15.82 11.60
CA CYS A 71 9.37 17.19 11.70
C CYS A 71 8.52 17.48 10.47
N TRP A 72 7.22 17.23 10.58
CA TRP A 72 6.25 18.01 9.83
C TRP A 72 6.35 19.46 10.34
N ALA A 73 7.47 20.13 10.09
CA ALA A 73 7.54 21.55 10.22
C ALA A 73 6.57 22.06 9.16
N PHE A 74 5.41 22.53 9.61
CA PHE A 74 4.43 23.21 8.79
C PHE A 74 5.12 24.14 7.77
N ALA A 75 6.25 24.76 8.16
CA ALA A 75 7.11 25.63 7.36
C ALA A 75 7.53 25.12 5.95
N ASP A 76 7.83 23.85 5.72
CA ASP A 76 8.38 23.44 4.41
C ASP A 76 7.31 23.33 3.29
N LEU A 77 6.03 23.30 3.67
CA LEU A 77 4.90 23.36 2.74
C LEU A 77 4.39 24.78 2.48
N PHE A 78 4.65 25.71 3.39
CA PHE A 78 4.34 27.14 3.27
C PHE A 78 5.63 27.85 2.95
N GLY A 79 6.01 27.92 1.67
CA GLY A 79 7.22 28.59 1.24
C GLY A 79 7.31 30.02 1.80
N ASP A 80 8.03 30.16 2.91
CA ASP A 80 8.61 31.41 3.35
C ASP A 80 10.06 31.10 3.72
N GLY A 81 10.96 31.74 2.97
CA GLY A 81 12.40 31.48 2.96
C GLY A 81 13.10 32.01 4.21
N SER A 82 12.64 31.64 5.40
CA SER A 82 13.30 32.02 6.65
C SER A 82 12.94 31.09 7.81
N SER A 83 13.78 30.08 8.06
CA SER A 83 14.50 29.95 9.34
C SER A 83 15.16 28.57 9.50
N SER A 84 16.51 28.58 9.44
CA SER A 84 17.43 27.86 10.33
C SER A 84 17.15 26.39 10.67
N VAL A 85 17.73 25.49 9.86
CA VAL A 85 18.47 24.34 10.40
C VAL A 85 19.83 24.33 9.69
N GLU A 86 20.81 24.99 10.32
CA GLU A 86 22.23 24.68 10.09
C GLU A 86 22.49 23.25 10.60
N SER A 87 22.19 22.27 9.76
CA SER A 87 22.86 20.97 9.84
C SER A 87 24.01 21.04 8.85
N ASN A 88 25.22 20.74 9.32
CA ASN A 88 26.48 20.84 8.59
C ASN A 88 26.54 19.89 7.37
N CYS A 89 25.77 20.17 6.33
CA CYS A 89 25.93 19.57 5.03
C CYS A 89 27.08 20.30 4.32
N SER A 90 28.19 19.60 4.15
CA SER A 90 29.29 19.98 3.25
C SER A 90 28.76 20.09 1.82
N GLY A 91 28.12 21.22 1.51
CA GLY A 91 27.52 21.52 0.22
C GLY A 91 28.58 21.88 -0.80
N SER A 92 28.74 20.99 -1.79
CA SER A 92 29.45 21.24 -3.04
C SER A 92 28.83 22.45 -3.78
N LYS A 93 29.65 23.15 -4.57
CA LYS A 93 29.37 24.46 -5.22
C LYS A 93 28.39 24.41 -6.41
N ASP A 94 27.28 23.67 -6.33
CA ASP A 94 26.32 23.60 -7.45
C ASP A 94 24.86 23.65 -6.97
N GLY A 95 24.34 24.88 -6.81
CA GLY A 95 23.04 25.20 -6.20
C GLY A 95 21.78 24.75 -6.97
N LYS A 96 21.89 23.84 -7.94
CA LYS A 96 20.74 23.32 -8.71
C LYS A 96 20.13 22.04 -8.15
N TYR A 97 20.84 21.31 -7.29
CA TYR A 97 20.40 19.99 -6.80
C TYR A 97 20.37 19.85 -5.28
N GLU A 98 20.61 20.93 -4.52
CA GLU A 98 20.70 20.88 -3.06
C GLU A 98 19.42 20.35 -2.39
N LEU A 99 18.23 20.73 -2.89
CA LEU A 99 16.96 20.23 -2.36
C LEU A 99 16.83 18.71 -2.55
N LEU A 100 17.22 18.19 -3.71
CA LEU A 100 17.11 16.76 -4.03
C LEU A 100 18.12 15.94 -3.23
N THR A 101 19.33 16.47 -3.07
CA THR A 101 20.35 15.87 -2.19
C THR A 101 19.86 15.87 -0.74
N ALA A 102 19.28 16.97 -0.26
CA ALA A 102 18.72 17.03 1.10
C ALA A 102 17.59 16.02 1.32
N ILE A 103 16.72 15.81 0.32
CA ILE A 103 15.68 14.77 0.36
C ILE A 103 16.31 13.38 0.45
N ASN A 104 17.31 13.09 -0.38
CA ASN A 104 17.99 11.80 -0.39
C ASN A 104 18.68 11.53 0.96
N ASP A 105 19.37 12.54 1.51
CA ASP A 105 20.05 12.45 2.80
C ASP A 105 19.06 12.22 3.95
N ALA A 106 17.91 12.92 3.94
CA ALA A 106 16.84 12.73 4.92
C ALA A 106 16.25 11.32 4.88
N ILE A 107 16.00 10.79 3.68
CA ILE A 107 15.51 9.41 3.48
C ILE A 107 16.55 8.41 4.00
N ALA A 108 17.83 8.60 3.67
CA ALA A 108 18.90 7.69 4.07
C ALA A 108 19.08 7.66 5.60
N GLU A 109 19.09 8.82 6.26
CA GLU A 109 19.18 8.90 7.71
C GLU A 109 17.95 8.27 8.39
N GLU A 110 16.72 8.57 7.94
CA GLU A 110 15.52 8.01 8.53
C GLU A 110 15.44 6.46 8.39
N ILE A 111 15.92 5.90 7.27
CA ILE A 111 15.98 4.45 7.07
C ILE A 111 17.05 3.82 7.97
N LYS A 112 18.24 4.42 8.06
CA LYS A 112 19.30 3.96 8.96
C LYS A 112 18.83 3.96 10.42
N ASP A 113 18.10 5.01 10.77
CA ASP A 113 17.53 5.23 12.09
C ASP A 113 16.38 4.25 12.39
N LEU A 114 15.64 3.79 11.37
CA LEU A 114 14.70 2.67 11.48
C LEU A 114 15.42 1.34 11.69
N MET A 115 16.43 1.04 10.87
CA MET A 115 17.15 -0.24 10.93
C MET A 115 17.91 -0.42 12.24
N THR A 116 18.45 0.66 12.82
CA THR A 116 19.16 0.63 14.11
C THR A 116 18.22 0.45 15.30
N LYS A 117 16.97 0.94 15.23
CA LYS A 117 15.96 0.85 16.31
C LYS A 117 15.20 -0.48 16.33
N THR A 118 15.49 -1.36 15.39
CA THR A 118 14.73 -2.59 15.19
C THR A 118 15.14 -3.67 16.19
N ASP A 119 14.56 -3.62 17.39
CA ASP A 119 14.57 -4.74 18.33
C ASP A 119 13.52 -5.78 17.92
N MET A 120 13.97 -6.92 17.38
CA MET A 120 13.11 -8.02 16.96
C MET A 120 12.49 -8.75 18.17
N ARG A 121 11.42 -8.20 18.75
CA ARG A 121 10.55 -8.96 19.66
C ARG A 121 9.72 -9.93 18.82
N GLY A 122 9.95 -11.23 19.02
CA GLY A 122 9.56 -12.34 18.12
C GLY A 122 8.06 -12.59 17.86
N GLN A 123 7.19 -11.59 17.93
CA GLN A 123 5.75 -11.72 17.67
C GLN A 123 5.22 -10.90 16.49
N GLN A 124 6.01 -10.00 15.90
CA GLN A 124 5.58 -9.22 14.73
C GLN A 124 6.57 -9.39 13.58
N THR A 125 6.31 -10.39 12.73
CA THR A 125 7.07 -10.66 11.50
C THR A 125 6.41 -10.06 10.25
N GLU A 126 5.20 -9.49 10.41
CA GLU A 126 4.37 -9.02 9.32
C GLU A 126 4.55 -7.53 9.04
N THR A 127 4.41 -7.15 7.78
CA THR A 127 4.50 -5.75 7.34
C THR A 127 3.19 -5.02 7.57
N LEU A 128 3.20 -3.86 8.22
CA LEU A 128 2.00 -3.07 8.50
C LEU A 128 1.61 -2.16 7.31
N LEU A 129 1.23 -2.78 6.19
CA LEU A 129 0.90 -2.05 4.95
C LEU A 129 -0.39 -1.22 5.11
N ALA A 130 -1.43 -1.77 5.73
CA ALA A 130 -2.69 -1.07 5.95
C ALA A 130 -2.51 0.23 6.76
N GLY A 131 -1.64 0.20 7.78
CA GLY A 131 -1.32 1.39 8.58
C GLY A 131 -0.52 2.43 7.80
N SER A 132 0.35 2.01 6.89
CA SER A 132 1.12 2.91 6.01
C SER A 132 0.21 3.61 5.00
N LEU A 133 -0.72 2.87 4.38
CA LEU A 133 -1.71 3.42 3.46
C LEU A 133 -2.68 4.38 4.15
N ALA A 134 -3.12 4.08 5.38
CA ALA A 134 -3.94 5.01 6.14
C ALA A 134 -3.21 6.34 6.39
N LYS A 135 -1.92 6.29 6.76
CA LYS A 135 -1.10 7.50 6.89
C LYS A 135 -0.93 8.25 5.58
N ALA A 136 -0.76 7.54 4.47
CA ALA A 136 -0.70 8.13 3.14
C ALA A 136 -1.98 8.90 2.81
N LEU A 137 -3.15 8.29 3.02
CA LEU A 137 -4.44 8.94 2.78
C LEU A 137 -4.65 10.16 3.68
N CYS A 138 -4.33 10.06 4.98
CA CYS A 138 -4.43 11.22 5.88
C CYS A 138 -3.50 12.37 5.45
N CYS A 139 -2.28 12.05 4.98
CA CYS A 139 -1.33 13.03 4.45
C CYS A 139 -1.90 13.74 3.22
N ILE A 140 -2.42 12.96 2.27
CA ILE A 140 -3.04 13.50 1.05
C ILE A 140 -4.22 14.41 1.40
N LEU A 141 -5.08 14.00 2.31
CA LEU A 141 -6.23 14.80 2.75
C LEU A 141 -5.80 16.13 3.36
N LEU A 142 -4.80 16.12 4.24
CA LEU A 142 -4.30 17.34 4.87
C LEU A 142 -3.69 18.31 3.85
N ILE A 143 -2.95 17.79 2.87
CA ILE A 143 -2.38 18.60 1.78
C ILE A 143 -3.49 19.10 0.83
N THR A 144 -4.50 18.30 0.59
CA THR A 144 -5.64 18.66 -0.26
C THR A 144 -6.51 19.74 0.39
N GLU A 145 -6.76 19.66 1.70
CA GLU A 145 -7.53 20.69 2.43
C GLU A 145 -6.77 22.01 2.53
N SER A 146 -5.47 21.96 2.83
CA SER A 146 -4.63 23.16 2.89
C SER A 146 -4.49 23.83 1.51
N SER A 147 -4.29 23.05 0.45
CA SER A 147 -4.22 23.60 -0.92
C SER A 147 -5.55 24.22 -1.35
N LYS A 148 -6.69 23.59 -1.08
CA LYS A 148 -8.02 24.16 -1.36
C LYS A 148 -8.26 25.51 -0.69
N SER A 149 -7.70 25.71 0.51
CA SER A 149 -7.82 26.97 1.26
C SER A 149 -6.97 28.10 0.64
N LEU A 150 -5.76 27.80 0.16
CA LEU A 150 -4.84 28.80 -0.40
C LEU A 150 -5.02 29.07 -1.89
N SER A 151 -5.44 28.07 -2.65
CA SER A 151 -5.51 28.12 -4.10
C SER A 151 -6.56 27.12 -4.58
N HIS A 152 -7.65 27.57 -5.20
CA HIS A 152 -8.70 26.71 -5.79
C HIS A 152 -8.19 25.83 -6.95
N ARG A 153 -7.12 25.07 -6.73
CA ARG A 153 -6.49 24.16 -7.68
C ARG A 153 -6.86 22.74 -7.30
N GLU A 154 -7.23 21.95 -8.29
CA GLU A 154 -7.43 20.51 -8.12
C GLU A 154 -6.06 19.83 -8.03
N MET A 155 -5.94 18.91 -7.08
CA MET A 155 -4.70 18.20 -6.79
C MET A 155 -4.87 16.73 -7.15
N LYS A 156 -4.09 16.27 -8.13
CA LYS A 156 -4.07 14.86 -8.53
C LYS A 156 -3.13 14.12 -7.60
N SER A 157 -3.67 13.20 -6.81
CA SER A 157 -2.89 12.42 -5.84
C SER A 157 -2.80 10.96 -6.29
N ARG A 158 -1.62 10.37 -6.15
CA ARG A 158 -1.33 8.99 -6.50
C ARG A 158 -0.53 8.32 -5.40
N ILE A 159 -0.83 7.07 -5.12
CA ILE A 159 -0.08 6.23 -4.19
C ILE A 159 0.62 5.14 -4.99
N LEU A 160 1.92 5.00 -4.81
CA LEU A 160 2.72 3.88 -5.30
C LEU A 160 3.13 3.00 -4.12
N VAL A 161 2.77 1.73 -4.15
CA VAL A 161 3.15 0.72 -3.16
C VAL A 161 4.22 -0.18 -3.73
N ILE A 162 5.39 -0.23 -3.09
CA ILE A 162 6.46 -1.18 -3.41
C ILE A 162 6.46 -2.25 -2.33
N LYS A 163 6.01 -3.45 -2.71
CA LYS A 163 5.84 -4.59 -1.81
C LYS A 163 6.95 -5.61 -2.02
N ALA A 164 7.57 -6.01 -0.92
CA ALA A 164 8.68 -6.96 -0.91
C ALA A 164 8.29 -8.27 -0.22
N ALA A 165 7.73 -8.18 0.98
CA ALA A 165 7.35 -9.34 1.80
C ALA A 165 5.96 -9.88 1.44
N GLU A 166 5.65 -11.08 1.92
CA GLU A 166 4.34 -11.73 1.76
C GLU A 166 3.22 -10.97 2.48
N ASP A 167 1.98 -11.18 2.05
CA ASP A 167 0.79 -10.61 2.72
C ASP A 167 0.40 -11.37 3.97
N SER A 168 -0.19 -10.65 4.92
CA SER A 168 -0.86 -11.27 6.05
C SER A 168 -2.37 -11.20 5.97
N ALA A 169 -3.01 -12.35 6.18
CA ALA A 169 -4.46 -12.45 6.22
C ALA A 169 -5.10 -11.67 7.39
N LEU A 170 -4.32 -11.36 8.43
CA LEU A 170 -4.77 -10.53 9.56
C LEU A 170 -5.12 -9.10 9.16
N GLN A 171 -4.44 -8.55 8.15
CA GLN A 171 -4.61 -7.16 7.76
C GLN A 171 -5.71 -6.95 6.71
N TYR A 172 -6.31 -8.02 6.18
CA TYR A 172 -7.28 -7.96 5.08
C TYR A 172 -8.40 -6.93 5.30
N MET A 173 -9.08 -6.97 6.45
CA MET A 173 -10.20 -6.06 6.72
C MET A 173 -9.76 -4.60 6.75
N ASN A 174 -8.68 -4.31 7.48
CA ASN A 174 -8.16 -2.95 7.60
C ASN A 174 -7.65 -2.43 6.25
N PHE A 175 -7.03 -3.30 5.46
CA PHE A 175 -6.53 -3.00 4.14
C PHE A 175 -7.67 -2.67 3.16
N MET A 176 -8.71 -3.50 3.10
CA MET A 176 -9.87 -3.26 2.23
C MET A 176 -10.61 -1.98 2.61
N ASN A 177 -10.78 -1.68 3.89
CA ASN A 177 -11.40 -0.44 4.35
C ASN A 177 -10.64 0.81 3.85
N VAL A 178 -9.31 0.74 3.86
CA VAL A 178 -8.44 1.82 3.37
C VAL A 178 -8.55 1.98 1.84
N ILE A 179 -8.66 0.87 1.10
CA ILE A 179 -8.84 0.90 -0.37
C ILE A 179 -10.19 1.50 -0.75
N PHE A 180 -11.27 1.09 -0.09
CA PHE A 180 -12.59 1.68 -0.35
C PHE A 180 -12.63 3.17 -0.01
N ALA A 181 -11.90 3.59 1.04
CA ALA A 181 -11.73 5.02 1.34
C ALA A 181 -10.94 5.73 0.22
N ALA A 182 -9.86 5.13 -0.28
CA ALA A 182 -9.08 5.67 -1.40
C ALA A 182 -9.91 5.78 -2.70
N GLN A 183 -10.73 4.76 -2.99
CA GLN A 183 -11.65 4.75 -4.13
C GLN A 183 -12.66 5.90 -4.04
N LYS A 184 -13.21 6.15 -2.83
CA LYS A 184 -14.15 7.26 -2.62
C LYS A 184 -13.50 8.62 -2.83
N GLN A 185 -12.21 8.75 -2.56
CA GLN A 185 -11.40 9.94 -2.79
C GLN A 185 -10.82 10.01 -4.21
N SER A 186 -11.14 9.03 -5.08
CA SER A 186 -10.60 8.92 -6.44
C SER A 186 -9.07 8.95 -6.52
N ILE A 187 -8.39 8.36 -5.53
CA ILE A 187 -6.93 8.25 -5.50
C ILE A 187 -6.51 6.92 -6.13
N LEU A 188 -5.61 6.97 -7.09
CA LEU A 188 -5.04 5.79 -7.74
C LEU A 188 -4.01 5.11 -6.82
N ILE A 189 -4.12 3.79 -6.68
CA ILE A 189 -3.12 2.97 -5.98
C ILE A 189 -2.44 2.06 -7.00
N ASP A 190 -1.18 2.37 -7.27
CA ASP A 190 -0.31 1.53 -8.09
C ASP A 190 0.53 0.62 -7.20
N ALA A 191 0.82 -0.57 -7.69
CA ALA A 191 1.51 -1.61 -6.96
C ALA A 191 2.63 -2.22 -7.77
N CYS A 192 3.82 -2.24 -7.16
CA CYS A 192 5.00 -2.93 -7.65
C CYS A 192 5.35 -4.03 -6.66
N VAL A 193 5.31 -5.28 -7.10
CA VAL A 193 5.61 -6.44 -6.26
C VAL A 193 6.92 -7.09 -6.70
N LEU A 194 7.81 -7.34 -5.75
CA LEU A 194 9.15 -7.86 -6.04
C LEU A 194 9.19 -9.38 -6.17
N ASP A 195 8.51 -10.13 -5.29
CA ASP A 195 8.74 -11.58 -5.12
C ASP A 195 7.47 -12.40 -5.35
N SER A 196 6.56 -12.41 -4.36
CA SER A 196 5.34 -13.20 -4.37
C SER A 196 4.13 -12.36 -4.79
N ASP A 197 3.30 -12.93 -5.68
CA ASP A 197 2.08 -12.27 -6.10
C ASP A 197 1.13 -12.06 -4.92
N SER A 198 0.48 -10.90 -4.92
CA SER A 198 -0.42 -10.46 -3.85
C SER A 198 -1.83 -10.35 -4.40
N GLY A 199 -2.69 -11.32 -4.08
CA GLY A 199 -4.10 -11.25 -4.47
C GLY A 199 -4.82 -10.04 -3.88
N LEU A 200 -4.43 -9.60 -2.68
CA LEU A 200 -5.00 -8.42 -2.02
C LEU A 200 -4.65 -7.14 -2.79
N LEU A 201 -3.39 -6.99 -3.19
CA LEU A 201 -2.93 -5.80 -3.87
C LEU A 201 -3.41 -5.77 -5.33
N GLN A 202 -3.60 -6.93 -5.96
CA GLN A 202 -4.31 -7.04 -7.24
C GLN A 202 -5.74 -6.51 -7.14
N GLN A 203 -6.51 -6.92 -6.11
CA GLN A 203 -7.84 -6.38 -5.85
C GLN A 203 -7.80 -4.87 -5.60
N ALA A 204 -6.79 -4.38 -4.88
CA ALA A 204 -6.63 -2.95 -4.61
C ALA A 204 -6.46 -2.12 -5.89
N CYS A 205 -5.61 -2.59 -6.81
CA CYS A 205 -5.37 -1.93 -8.09
C CYS A 205 -6.62 -1.96 -8.96
N ASP A 206 -7.35 -3.08 -9.02
CA ASP A 206 -8.58 -3.16 -9.83
C ASP A 206 -9.69 -2.23 -9.29
N ILE A 207 -9.89 -2.20 -7.96
CA ILE A 207 -10.89 -1.31 -7.31
C ILE A 207 -10.59 0.17 -7.55
N THR A 208 -9.30 0.54 -7.53
CA THR A 208 -8.88 1.94 -7.72
C THR A 208 -8.65 2.31 -9.18
N GLY A 209 -8.57 1.35 -10.10
CA GLY A 209 -8.14 1.55 -11.49
C GLY A 209 -6.64 1.84 -11.64
N GLY A 210 -5.84 1.41 -10.67
CA GLY A 210 -4.38 1.51 -10.70
C GLY A 210 -3.70 0.34 -11.41
N ILE A 211 -2.37 0.39 -11.50
CA ILE A 211 -1.57 -0.62 -12.20
C ILE A 211 -0.93 -1.57 -11.18
N TYR A 212 -1.08 -2.86 -11.41
CA TYR A 212 -0.35 -3.91 -10.69
C TYR A 212 0.74 -4.49 -11.57
N LEU A 213 1.99 -4.50 -11.09
CA LEU A 213 3.11 -5.11 -11.80
C LEU A 213 3.93 -5.99 -10.85
N LYS A 214 4.12 -7.25 -11.27
CA LYS A 214 5.15 -8.12 -10.71
C LYS A 214 6.46 -7.90 -11.46
N VAL A 215 7.53 -7.61 -10.73
CA VAL A 215 8.85 -7.39 -11.33
C VAL A 215 9.51 -8.74 -11.63
N PRO A 216 9.83 -9.06 -12.90
CA PRO A 216 10.46 -10.34 -13.24
C PRO A 216 11.94 -10.38 -12.83
N HIS A 217 12.64 -9.24 -12.90
CA HIS A 217 14.05 -9.11 -12.54
C HIS A 217 14.24 -7.94 -11.59
N MET A 218 14.52 -8.24 -10.31
CA MET A 218 14.72 -7.23 -9.26
C MET A 218 15.83 -6.19 -9.59
N PRO A 219 16.99 -6.56 -10.17
CA PRO A 219 18.02 -5.57 -10.51
C PRO A 219 17.56 -4.51 -11.52
N SER A 220 16.60 -4.85 -12.39
CA SER A 220 16.02 -3.94 -13.39
C SER A 220 14.82 -3.13 -12.85
N LEU A 221 14.60 -3.11 -11.53
CA LEU A 221 13.48 -2.41 -10.90
C LEU A 221 13.33 -0.97 -11.38
N LEU A 222 14.44 -0.22 -11.48
CA LEU A 222 14.41 1.18 -11.89
C LEU A 222 13.77 1.38 -13.28
N GLN A 223 14.05 0.48 -14.22
CA GLN A 223 13.46 0.55 -15.57
C GLN A 223 11.93 0.45 -15.50
N TYR A 224 11.40 -0.49 -14.72
CA TYR A 224 9.96 -0.65 -14.54
C TYR A 224 9.35 0.54 -13.80
N LEU A 225 10.03 1.05 -12.75
CA LEU A 225 9.61 2.25 -12.02
C LEU A 225 9.45 3.46 -12.93
N LEU A 226 10.44 3.73 -13.78
CA LEU A 226 10.44 4.88 -14.68
C LEU A 226 9.42 4.75 -15.83
N TRP A 227 9.28 3.56 -16.43
CA TRP A 227 8.39 3.42 -17.60
C TRP A 227 6.91 3.27 -17.23
N VAL A 228 6.60 2.57 -16.14
CA VAL A 228 5.22 2.23 -15.78
C VAL A 228 4.62 3.22 -14.77
N PHE A 229 5.41 3.60 -13.76
CA PHE A 229 4.87 4.32 -12.59
C PHE A 229 5.11 5.83 -12.60
N LEU A 230 6.10 6.31 -13.37
CA LEU A 230 6.38 7.74 -13.54
C LEU A 230 5.27 8.50 -14.32
N PRO A 231 4.70 7.98 -15.43
CA PRO A 231 3.77 8.75 -16.26
C PRO A 231 2.47 9.11 -15.54
N ASP A 232 1.95 10.31 -15.78
CA ASP A 232 0.69 10.79 -15.21
C ASP A 232 -0.53 10.05 -15.77
N GLN A 233 -1.69 10.17 -15.10
CA GLN A 233 -2.89 9.38 -15.42
C GLN A 233 -3.33 9.57 -16.88
N GLU A 234 -3.21 10.78 -17.40
CA GLU A 234 -3.55 11.11 -18.79
C GLU A 234 -2.58 10.44 -19.77
N GLN A 235 -1.29 10.43 -19.45
CA GLN A 235 -0.25 9.83 -20.27
C GLN A 235 -0.37 8.30 -20.32
N ARG A 236 -0.88 7.66 -19.25
CA ARG A 236 -1.13 6.21 -19.22
C ARG A 236 -2.08 5.74 -20.31
N SER A 237 -3.07 6.55 -20.67
CA SER A 237 -4.03 6.20 -21.74
C SER A 237 -3.39 6.14 -23.13
N GLN A 238 -2.23 6.79 -23.29
CA GLN A 238 -1.48 6.85 -24.55
C GLN A 238 -0.38 5.79 -24.62
N LEU A 239 -0.03 5.19 -23.47
CA LEU A 239 1.00 4.18 -23.35
C LEU A 239 0.39 2.79 -23.46
N VAL A 240 1.06 1.90 -24.19
CA VAL A 240 0.72 0.48 -24.19
C VAL A 240 1.26 -0.14 -22.90
N LEU A 241 0.41 -0.14 -21.87
CA LEU A 241 0.71 -0.73 -20.58
C LEU A 241 0.45 -2.24 -20.57
N PRO A 242 1.08 -3.00 -19.64
CA PRO A 242 0.79 -4.41 -19.46
C PRO A 242 -0.72 -4.62 -19.24
N PRO A 243 -1.32 -5.67 -19.82
CA PRO A 243 -2.75 -5.92 -19.65
C PRO A 243 -3.08 -6.18 -18.18
N PRO A 244 -4.26 -5.75 -17.71
CA PRO A 244 -4.71 -6.03 -16.35
C PRO A 244 -4.81 -7.54 -16.14
N ILE A 245 -4.28 -8.01 -15.03
CA ILE A 245 -4.29 -9.43 -14.65
C ILE A 245 -5.68 -9.76 -14.11
N HIS A 246 -6.21 -10.94 -14.44
CA HIS A 246 -7.48 -11.40 -13.87
C HIS A 246 -7.34 -11.57 -12.35
N VAL A 247 -8.18 -10.86 -11.60
CA VAL A 247 -8.14 -10.85 -10.14
C VAL A 247 -9.13 -11.86 -9.57
N ASP A 248 -8.68 -12.65 -8.59
CA ASP A 248 -9.54 -13.55 -7.84
C ASP A 248 -10.28 -12.81 -6.71
N TYR A 249 -11.59 -12.61 -6.86
CA TYR A 249 -12.46 -11.96 -5.86
C TYR A 249 -13.02 -12.91 -4.79
N ARG A 250 -12.44 -14.10 -4.62
CA ARG A 250 -12.92 -15.07 -3.65
C ARG A 250 -12.77 -14.52 -2.23
N ALA A 251 -13.81 -14.69 -1.42
CA ALA A 251 -13.79 -14.24 -0.03
C ALA A 251 -13.03 -15.24 0.85
N ALA A 252 -12.28 -14.73 1.83
CA ALA A 252 -11.67 -15.56 2.86
C ALA A 252 -12.67 -15.81 4.00
N CYS A 253 -12.80 -17.06 4.45
CA CYS A 253 -13.71 -17.41 5.54
C CYS A 253 -13.12 -17.02 6.90
N PHE A 254 -13.93 -16.47 7.81
CA PHE A 254 -13.47 -16.00 9.12
C PHE A 254 -13.00 -17.12 10.06
N CYS A 255 -13.42 -18.37 9.82
CA CYS A 255 -12.99 -19.53 10.62
C CYS A 255 -11.52 -19.90 10.40
N HIS A 256 -11.13 -20.10 9.14
CA HIS A 256 -9.83 -20.67 8.77
C HIS A 256 -8.96 -19.71 7.95
N ARG A 257 -9.52 -18.58 7.49
CA ARG A 257 -8.89 -17.59 6.60
C ARG A 257 -8.51 -18.14 5.23
N ASN A 258 -9.16 -19.23 4.82
CA ASN A 258 -9.02 -19.81 3.50
C ASN A 258 -10.00 -19.16 2.53
N LEU A 259 -9.58 -19.03 1.27
CA LEU A 259 -10.43 -18.59 0.17
C LEU A 259 -11.51 -19.65 -0.10
N ILE A 260 -12.76 -19.23 -0.19
CA ILE A 260 -13.90 -20.10 -0.50
C ILE A 260 -14.71 -19.55 -1.68
N GLU A 261 -15.32 -20.45 -2.44
CA GLU A 261 -16.24 -20.12 -3.53
C GLU A 261 -17.69 -20.02 -3.05
N ILE A 262 -18.09 -20.93 -2.14
CA ILE A 262 -19.42 -20.94 -1.52
C ILE A 262 -19.23 -20.79 -0.02
N GLY A 263 -19.86 -19.77 0.56
CA GLY A 263 -19.81 -19.48 1.99
C GLY A 263 -21.18 -19.14 2.56
N TYR A 264 -21.33 -19.35 3.86
CA TYR A 264 -22.52 -18.96 4.61
C TYR A 264 -22.29 -17.59 5.27
N VAL A 265 -23.24 -16.68 5.12
CA VAL A 265 -23.14 -15.32 5.66
C VAL A 265 -24.02 -15.18 6.90
N CYS A 266 -23.48 -14.61 7.98
CA CYS A 266 -24.27 -14.24 9.15
C CYS A 266 -25.16 -13.03 8.83
N SER A 267 -26.47 -13.13 9.08
CA SER A 267 -27.42 -12.03 8.86
C SER A 267 -27.22 -10.82 9.77
N VAL A 268 -26.47 -10.97 10.87
CA VAL A 268 -26.27 -9.89 11.86
C VAL A 268 -24.94 -9.18 11.64
N CYS A 269 -23.83 -9.93 11.57
CA CYS A 269 -22.48 -9.35 11.48
C CYS A 269 -21.83 -9.45 10.09
N LEU A 270 -22.52 -10.00 9.08
CA LEU A 270 -22.01 -10.20 7.71
C LEU A 270 -20.71 -11.02 7.63
N SER A 271 -20.36 -11.76 8.69
CA SER A 271 -19.22 -12.68 8.70
C SER A 271 -19.48 -13.87 7.78
N ILE A 272 -18.45 -14.25 7.03
CA ILE A 272 -18.50 -15.33 6.04
C ILE A 272 -17.85 -16.59 6.64
N PHE A 273 -18.57 -17.71 6.60
CA PHE A 273 -18.14 -19.00 7.13
C PHE A 273 -18.01 -20.07 6.05
N CYS A 274 -16.99 -20.92 6.22
CA CYS A 274 -16.72 -22.06 5.34
C CYS A 274 -17.82 -23.13 5.45
N ASN A 275 -18.32 -23.39 6.67
CA ASN A 275 -19.35 -24.38 6.94
C ASN A 275 -20.53 -23.73 7.66
N PHE A 276 -21.70 -24.34 7.52
CA PHE A 276 -22.89 -23.90 8.24
C PHE A 276 -22.75 -24.23 9.73
N SER A 277 -22.91 -23.23 10.58
CA SER A 277 -23.01 -23.39 12.03
C SER A 277 -24.30 -22.74 12.55
N PRO A 278 -25.04 -23.38 13.48
CA PRO A 278 -26.28 -22.83 14.04
C PRO A 278 -26.04 -21.63 14.98
N ILE A 279 -24.80 -21.42 15.40
CA ILE A 279 -24.36 -20.29 16.21
C ILE A 279 -23.23 -19.59 15.46
N CYS A 280 -23.30 -18.27 15.37
CA CYS A 280 -22.23 -17.47 14.80
C CYS A 280 -21.04 -17.40 15.76
N SER A 281 -19.84 -17.77 15.34
CA SER A 281 -18.63 -17.67 16.20
C SER A 281 -18.20 -16.23 16.50
N THR A 282 -18.58 -15.27 15.65
CA THR A 282 -18.20 -13.85 15.82
C THR A 282 -19.14 -13.05 16.71
N CYS A 283 -20.46 -13.19 16.56
CA CYS A 283 -21.46 -12.42 17.31
C CYS A 283 -22.29 -13.27 18.28
N GLU A 284 -21.97 -14.55 18.43
CA GLU A 284 -22.60 -15.53 19.34
C GLU A 284 -24.12 -15.67 19.18
N THR A 285 -24.67 -15.12 18.10
CA THR A 285 -26.10 -15.15 17.83
C THR A 285 -26.49 -16.54 17.34
N ALA A 286 -27.49 -17.14 18.00
CA ALA A 286 -28.09 -18.38 17.55
C ALA A 286 -29.07 -18.10 16.40
N PHE A 287 -28.85 -18.73 15.26
CA PHE A 287 -29.74 -18.59 14.12
C PHE A 287 -31.02 -19.38 14.38
N LYS A 288 -32.17 -18.68 14.39
CA LYS A 288 -33.48 -19.33 14.34
C LYS A 288 -33.72 -19.83 12.92
N ILE A 289 -33.14 -20.96 12.59
CA ILE A 289 -33.41 -21.62 11.31
C ILE A 289 -34.77 -22.28 11.44
N SER A 290 -35.80 -21.69 10.85
CA SER A 290 -36.98 -22.46 10.47
C SER A 290 -36.51 -23.46 9.42
N LEU A 291 -36.13 -24.66 9.85
CA LEU A 291 -35.93 -25.75 8.91
C LEU A 291 -37.17 -25.82 8.01
N PRO A 292 -37.02 -25.89 6.68
CA PRO A 292 -38.10 -26.34 5.83
C PRO A 292 -38.65 -27.62 6.47
N PRO A 293 -39.96 -27.75 6.69
CA PRO A 293 -40.50 -28.92 7.35
C PRO A 293 -40.00 -30.13 6.58
N VAL A 294 -39.14 -30.93 7.22
CA VAL A 294 -38.63 -32.18 6.66
C VAL A 294 -39.85 -32.92 6.18
N MET A 295 -40.01 -33.02 4.85
CA MET A 295 -41.06 -33.83 4.26
C MET A 295 -40.85 -35.22 4.83
N LYS A 296 -41.68 -35.58 5.82
CA LYS A 296 -41.65 -36.89 6.46
C LYS A 296 -41.66 -37.90 5.32
N ALA A 297 -40.55 -38.61 5.13
CA ALA A 297 -40.48 -39.68 4.17
C ALA A 297 -41.68 -40.58 4.44
N LYS A 298 -42.64 -40.61 3.49
CA LYS A 298 -43.78 -41.52 3.56
C LYS A 298 -43.18 -42.91 3.71
N LYS A 299 -43.32 -43.53 4.89
CA LYS A 299 -43.05 -44.95 5.09
C LYS A 299 -43.79 -45.68 3.97
N LYS A 300 -43.07 -46.19 2.97
CA LYS A 300 -43.61 -47.17 2.03
C LYS A 300 -44.00 -48.36 2.91
N LYS A 301 -45.30 -48.53 3.14
CA LYS A 301 -45.84 -49.80 3.63
C LYS A 301 -45.43 -50.85 2.60
N LEU A 302 -44.53 -51.75 2.99
CA LEU A 302 -44.38 -53.04 2.33
C LEU A 302 -45.75 -53.71 2.36
N LYS A 303 -46.38 -53.87 1.19
CA LYS A 303 -47.49 -54.80 1.04
C LYS A 303 -46.87 -56.20 1.00
N LEU A 304 -47.12 -56.99 2.03
CA LEU A 304 -47.10 -58.45 1.91
C LEU A 304 -48.27 -58.85 1.01
N ALA A 305 -47.97 -59.48 -0.11
CA ALA A 305 -48.82 -60.42 -0.83
C ALA A 305 -47.90 -61.33 -1.64
#